data_AF-A0A8T3ZUD9-F1
#
_entry.id   AF-A0A8T3ZUD9-F1
#
_cell.length_a   1.000
_cell.length_b   1.000
_cell.length_c   1.000
_cell.angle_alpha   90.00
_cell.angle_beta   90.00
_cell.angle_gamma   90.00
#
_symmetry.space_group_name_H-M   'P 1'
#
loop_
_entity.id
_entity.type
_entity.pdbx_description
1 polymer ?
#
loop_
_entity_poly.entity_id
_entity_poly.type
_entity_poly.pdbx_seq_one_letter_code
_entity_poly.pdbx_strand_id
1 'polypeptide(L)' 'LYKAGLVHADLSPYNIIISLDKDSKETPCIIDWAQGVMLAHPRSQEFLQADCQHVADYFAKLGVKGATAEEIIRKIKA' A
#
# COMPACT_ATOMS: atom_id res chain seq x y z
N LEU A 1 -2.69 6.42 5.22
CA LEU A 1 -1.29 6.24 5.68
C LEU A 1 -0.43 7.43 5.30
N TYR A 2 -0.15 7.64 4.01
CA TYR A 2 0.69 8.74 3.55
C TYR A 2 0.21 10.12 4.02
N LYS A 3 -1.11 10.40 3.92
CA LYS A 3 -1.73 11.64 4.45
C LYS A 3 -1.61 11.80 5.98
N ALA A 4 -1.41 10.69 6.70
CA ALA A 4 -1.15 10.67 8.13
C ALA A 4 0.36 10.70 8.46
N GLY A 5 1.23 10.88 7.46
CA GLY A 5 2.68 10.97 7.66
C GLY A 5 3.40 9.62 7.78
N LEU A 6 2.77 8.51 7.37
CA LEU A 6 3.30 7.15 7.54
C LEU A 6 3.46 6.40 6.21
N VAL A 7 4.47 5.53 6.17
CA VAL A 7 4.76 4.52 5.13
C VAL A 7 4.85 3.16 5.82
N HIS A 8 4.37 2.10 5.17
CA HIS A 8 4.35 0.77 5.77
C HIS A 8 5.74 0.13 5.75
N ALA A 9 6.51 0.37 4.68
CA ALA A 9 7.88 -0.07 4.46
C ALA A 9 8.10 -1.58 4.29
N ASP A 10 7.02 -2.35 4.32
CA ASP A 10 6.98 -3.77 3.97
C ASP A 10 5.57 -4.16 3.50
N LEU A 11 4.91 -3.28 2.73
CA LEU A 11 3.55 -3.56 2.24
C LEU A 11 3.63 -4.52 1.07
N SER A 12 2.80 -5.55 1.14
CA SER A 12 2.57 -6.50 0.07
C SER A 12 1.12 -7.01 0.15
N PRO A 13 0.62 -7.72 -0.87
CA PRO A 13 -0.72 -8.33 -0.83
C PRO A 13 -0.92 -9.27 0.36
N TYR A 14 0.15 -9.86 0.91
CA TYR A 14 0.07 -10.75 2.07
C TYR A 14 -0.27 -10.01 3.37
N ASN A 15 0.01 -8.70 3.43
CA ASN A 15 -0.24 -7.85 4.59
C ASN A 15 -1.56 -7.05 4.45
N ILE A 16 -2.40 -7.42 3.47
CA ILE A 16 -3.71 -6.83 3.23
C ILE A 16 -4.78 -7.91 3.41
N ILE A 17 -5.61 -7.77 4.43
CA ILE A 17 -6.72 -8.69 4.71
C ILE A 17 -8.03 -8.05 4.27
N ILE A 18 -8.93 -8.82 3.67
CA ILE A 18 -10.30 -8.38 3.40
C ILE A 18 -11.16 -8.72 4.62
N SER A 19 -11.58 -7.70 5.35
CA SER A 19 -12.52 -7.83 6.47
C SER A 19 -13.94 -7.62 5.97
N LEU A 20 -14.89 -8.33 6.57
CA LEU A 20 -16.33 -8.07 6.39
C LEU A 20 -16.82 -7.20 7.55
N ASP A 21 -17.57 -6.16 7.24
CA ASP A 21 -18.28 -5.39 8.26
C ASP A 21 -19.63 -6.06 8.63
N LYS A 22 -20.40 -5.40 9.49
CA LYS A 22 -21.69 -5.91 10.00
C LYS A 22 -22.74 -6.10 8.90
N ASP A 23 -22.60 -5.38 7.79
CA ASP A 23 -23.51 -5.43 6.64
C ASP A 23 -22.92 -6.30 5.52
N SER A 24 -21.94 -7.17 5.83
CA SER A 24 -21.24 -8.04 4.88
C SER A 24 -20.50 -7.30 3.77
N LYS A 25 -20.11 -6.04 4.00
CA LYS A 25 -19.31 -5.28 3.04
C LYS A 25 -17.83 -5.57 3.24
N GLU A 26 -17.16 -5.90 2.13
CA GLU A 26 -15.71 -6.10 2.09
C GLU A 26 -14.97 -4.77 2.24
N THR A 27 -14.02 -4.73 3.18
CA THR A 27 -13.12 -3.60 3.40
C THR A 27 -11.69 -4.11 3.54
N PRO A 28 -10.73 -3.59 2.75
CA PRO A 28 -9.34 -3.94 2.91
C PRO A 28 -8.76 -3.32 4.20
N CYS A 29 -8.07 -4.15 4.98
CA CYS A 29 -7.37 -3.80 6.20
C CYS A 29 -5.87 -4.08 6.03
N ILE A 30 -5.03 -3.10 6.36
CA ILE A 30 -3.57 -3.26 6.33
C ILE A 30 -3.10 -3.67 7.73
N ILE A 31 -2.38 -4.79 7.80
CA ILE A 31 -1.84 -5.36 9.04
C ILE A 31 -0.31 -5.43 8.99
N ASP A 32 0.31 -5.89 10.08
CA ASP A 32 1.76 -6.06 10.23
C ASP A 32 2.60 -4.77 10.12
N TRP A 33 2.40 -3.90 11.12
CA TRP A 33 3.00 -2.56 11.18
C TRP A 33 4.41 -2.50 11.78
N ALA A 34 5.05 -3.63 12.04
CA ALA A 34 6.32 -3.67 12.80
C ALA A 34 7.44 -2.86 12.13
N GLN A 35 7.43 -2.75 10.80
CA GLN A 35 8.44 -2.01 10.02
C GLN A 35 7.98 -0.60 9.60
N GLY A 36 6.77 -0.16 9.99
CA GLY A 36 6.21 1.12 9.57
C GLY A 36 7.08 2.32 10.00
N VAL A 37 7.27 3.28 9.09
CA VAL A 37 8.10 4.47 9.32
C VAL A 37 7.35 5.77 9.05
N MET A 38 7.79 6.84 9.70
CA MET A 38 7.36 8.21 9.38
C MET A 38 7.95 8.70 8.05
N LEU A 39 7.27 9.64 7.39
CA LEU A 39 7.79 10.30 6.19
C LEU A 39 9.12 11.03 6.41
N ALA A 40 9.40 11.45 7.65
CA ALA A 40 10.68 12.05 8.03
C ALA A 40 11.87 11.06 8.00
N HIS A 41 11.62 9.75 7.94
CA HIS A 41 12.68 8.76 7.83
C HIS A 41 13.46 8.96 6.52
N PRO A 42 14.81 8.94 6.51
CA PRO A 42 15.62 9.25 5.33
C PRO A 42 15.28 8.40 4.09
N ARG A 43 14.83 7.17 4.32
CA ARG A 43 14.49 6.18 3.27
C ARG A 43 12.99 6.03 3.03
N SER A 44 12.16 6.92 3.57
CA SER A 44 10.70 6.80 3.47
C SER A 44 10.19 6.75 2.02
N GLN A 45 10.85 7.45 1.10
CA GLN A 45 10.49 7.46 -0.32
C GLN A 45 10.81 6.14 -1.02
N GLU A 46 11.97 5.53 -0.72
CA GLU A 46 12.34 4.21 -1.23
C GLU A 46 11.34 3.15 -0.76
N PHE A 47 10.98 3.19 0.51
CA PHE A 47 9.99 2.29 1.10
C PHE A 47 8.60 2.47 0.49
N LEU A 48 8.15 3.71 0.29
CA LEU A 48 6.89 3.97 -0.38
C LEU A 48 6.88 3.44 -1.81
N GLN A 49 8.00 3.57 -2.53
CA GLN A 49 8.14 3.07 -3.89
C GLN A 49 8.05 1.54 -3.93
N ALA A 50 8.75 0.85 -3.02
CA ALA A 50 8.69 -0.60 -2.88
C ALA A 50 7.26 -1.08 -2.53
N ASP A 51 6.63 -0.46 -1.53
CA ASP A 51 5.24 -0.75 -1.13
C ASP A 51 4.28 -0.65 -2.33
N CYS A 52 4.38 0.42 -3.12
CA CYS A 52 3.54 0.63 -4.29
C CYS A 52 3.86 -0.36 -5.42
N GLN A 53 5.14 -0.73 -5.60
CA GLN A 53 5.56 -1.70 -6.60
C GLN A 53 5.01 -3.09 -6.30
N HIS A 54 5.11 -3.57 -5.05
CA HIS A 54 4.59 -4.88 -4.67
C HIS A 54 3.07 -4.99 -4.92
N VAL A 55 2.33 -3.95 -4.60
CA VAL A 55 0.88 -3.89 -4.84
C VAL A 55 0.58 -3.82 -6.34
N ALA A 56 1.28 -2.96 -7.09
CA ALA A 56 1.12 -2.84 -8.53
C ALA A 56 1.38 -4.17 -9.25
N ASP A 57 2.49 -4.84 -8.94
CA ASP A 57 2.88 -6.11 -9.56
C ASP A 57 1.84 -7.21 -9.32
N TYR A 58 1.26 -7.26 -8.12
CA TYR A 58 0.20 -8.22 -7.81
C TYR A 58 -1.03 -8.00 -8.70
N PHE A 59 -1.53 -6.77 -8.79
CA PHE A 59 -2.71 -6.47 -9.60
C PHE A 59 -2.43 -6.56 -11.11
N ALA A 60 -1.21 -6.21 -11.55
CA ALA A 60 -0.79 -6.39 -12.93
C ALA A 60 -0.83 -7.87 -13.34
N LYS A 61 -0.37 -8.79 -12.47
CA LYS A 61 -0.47 -10.25 -12.69
C LYS A 61 -1.92 -10.75 -12.79
N LEU A 62 -2.87 -10.06 -12.16
CA LEU A 62 -4.29 -10.33 -12.27
C LEU A 62 -4.96 -9.68 -13.50
N GLY A 63 -4.19 -8.99 -14.34
CA GLY A 63 -4.67 -8.36 -15.57
C GLY A 63 -5.26 -6.95 -15.39
N VAL A 64 -5.06 -6.31 -14.23
CA VAL A 64 -5.48 -4.92 -14.01
C VAL A 64 -4.63 -3.99 -14.85
N LYS A 65 -5.24 -3.34 -15.85
CA LYS A 65 -4.56 -2.42 -16.75
C LYS A 65 -4.15 -1.14 -16.01
N GLY A 66 -2.91 -0.70 -16.23
CA GLY A 66 -2.38 0.53 -15.64
C GLY A 66 -2.04 0.41 -14.15
N ALA A 67 -1.93 -0.81 -13.61
CA ALA A 67 -1.39 -1.04 -12.28
C ALA A 67 0.13 -0.81 -12.29
N THR A 68 0.57 0.43 -12.10
CA THR A 68 1.99 0.79 -11.96
C THR A 68 2.23 1.51 -10.63
N ALA A 69 3.44 1.37 -10.09
CA ALA A 69 3.82 2.05 -8.85
C ALA A 69 3.70 3.58 -9.00
N GLU A 70 4.10 4.12 -10.15
CA GLU A 70 4.06 5.55 -10.45
C GLU A 70 2.63 6.10 -10.39
N GLU A 71 1.66 5.38 -10.97
CA GLU A 71 0.26 5.80 -10.98
C GLU A 71 -0.34 5.75 -9.57
N ILE A 72 0.00 4.73 -8.80
CA ILE A 72 -0.40 4.61 -7.39
C ILE A 72 0.19 5.77 -6.57
N ILE A 73 1.49 6.02 -6.67
CA ILE A 73 2.17 7.11 -5.96
C ILE A 73 1.57 8.46 -6.33
N ARG A 74 1.30 8.69 -7.62
CA ARG A 74 0.64 9.92 -8.10
C ARG A 74 -0.71 10.14 -7.42
N LYS A 75 -1.53 9.09 -7.30
CA LYS A 75 -2.85 9.16 -6.64
C LYS A 75 -2.75 9.37 -5.13
N ILE A 76 -1.75 8.79 -4.48
CA ILE A 76 -1.58 8.90 -3.01
C ILE A 76 -1.04 10.29 -2.62
N LYS A 77 -0.18 10.87 -3.46
CA LYS A 77 0.41 12.21 -3.25
C LYS A 77 -0.48 13.38 -3.68
N ALA A 78 -1.59 13.11 -4.37
CA ALA A 78 -2.62 14.09 -4.72
C ALA A 78 -3.50 14.48 -3.52
#